data_AF-A0A933G788-F1
#
_entry.id   AF-A0A933G788-F1
#
_cell.length_a   1.000
_cell.length_b   1.000
_cell.length_c   1.000
_cell.angle_alpha   90.00
_cell.angle_beta   90.00
_cell.angle_gamma   90.00
#
_symmetry.space_group_name_H-M   'P 1'
#
loop_
_entity.id
_entity.type
_entity.pdbx_description
1 polymer ?
#
loop_
_entity_poly.entity_id
_entity_poly.type
_entity_poly.pdbx_seq_one_letter_code
_entity_poly.pdbx_strand_id
1 'polypeptide(L)'
;VWVSVMGSEAVQRRTLAGLRSATGVVQGLIARELRIRTCPRLTFHLDASIKKGEETLRLIEQVMAEDRRDSPPPPQDEGSAEEGPTGTDDESG
;
A
#
# COMPACT_ATOMS: atom_id res chain seq x y z
N VAL A 1 -2.84 -16.32 -14.72
CA VAL A 1 -3.29 -15.82 -13.40
C VAL A 1 -2.09 -15.53 -12.54
N TRP A 2 -2.05 -14.34 -11.94
CA TRP A 2 -0.99 -13.92 -11.03
C TRP A 2 -1.38 -14.23 -9.59
N VAL A 3 -0.44 -14.72 -8.80
CA VAL A 3 -0.67 -15.18 -7.43
C VAL A 3 0.41 -14.60 -6.52
N SER A 4 -0.03 -13.83 -5.54
CA SER A 4 0.83 -13.33 -4.47
C SER A 4 0.81 -14.30 -3.29
N VAL A 5 1.98 -14.80 -2.89
CA VAL A 5 2.11 -15.73 -1.77
C VAL A 5 3.00 -15.10 -0.72
N MET A 6 2.46 -14.88 0.48
CA MET A 6 3.22 -14.39 1.62
C MET A 6 4.07 -15.52 2.20
N GLY A 7 5.35 -15.24 2.46
CA GLY A 7 6.30 -16.19 3.05
C GLY A 7 7.55 -16.42 2.19
N SER A 8 8.37 -17.38 2.64
CA SER A 8 9.66 -17.69 2.03
C SER A 8 9.53 -18.24 0.61
N GLU A 9 10.61 -18.16 -0.17
CA GLU A 9 10.66 -18.68 -1.53
C GLU A 9 10.28 -20.18 -1.60
N ALA A 10 10.63 -20.95 -0.58
CA ALA A 10 10.25 -22.36 -0.46
C ALA A 10 8.72 -22.54 -0.31
N VAL A 11 8.04 -21.66 0.42
CA VAL A 11 6.57 -21.64 0.50
C VAL A 11 5.99 -21.27 -0.85
N GLN A 12 6.50 -20.22 -1.49
CA GLN A 12 6.02 -19.76 -2.80
C GLN A 12 6.11 -20.87 -3.87
N ARG A 13 7.24 -21.57 -3.94
CA ARG A 13 7.43 -22.70 -4.87
C ARG A 13 6.46 -23.85 -4.59
N ARG A 14 6.28 -24.24 -3.32
CA ARG A 14 5.35 -25.30 -2.94
C ARG A 14 3.91 -24.93 -3.26
N THR A 15 3.49 -23.70 -2.97
CA THR A 15 2.16 -23.21 -3.30
C THR A 15 1.93 -23.22 -4.81
N LEU A 16 2.90 -22.76 -5.59
CA LEU A 16 2.79 -22.78 -7.06
C LEU A 16 2.70 -24.21 -7.61
N ALA A 17 3.46 -25.15 -7.04
CA ALA A 17 3.37 -26.56 -7.41
C ALA A 17 1.99 -27.16 -7.08
N GLY A 18 1.44 -26.85 -5.90
CA GLY A 18 0.09 -27.25 -5.50
C GLY A 18 -0.97 -26.70 -6.47
N LEU A 19 -0.93 -25.40 -6.79
CA LEU A 19 -1.83 -24.80 -7.76
C LEU A 19 -1.73 -25.44 -9.15
N ARG A 20 -0.50 -25.74 -9.60
CA ARG A 20 -0.28 -26.44 -10.87
C ARG A 20 -0.92 -27.83 -10.87
N SER A 21 -0.82 -28.59 -9.78
CA SER A 21 -1.50 -29.89 -9.66
C SER A 21 -3.03 -29.77 -9.65
N ALA A 22 -3.57 -28.69 -9.08
CA ALA A 22 -5.01 -28.43 -8.98
C ALA A 22 -5.59 -27.74 -10.23
N THR A 23 -4.79 -27.45 -11.25
CA THR A 23 -5.21 -26.67 -12.44
C THR A 23 -6.49 -27.20 -13.07
N GLY A 24 -6.60 -28.52 -13.26
CA GLY A 24 -7.78 -29.13 -13.90
C GLY A 24 -9.06 -28.97 -13.07
N VAL A 25 -8.95 -29.07 -11.74
CA VAL A 25 -10.08 -28.85 -10.82
C VAL A 25 -10.56 -27.40 -10.93
N VAL A 26 -9.64 -26.43 -10.81
CA VAL A 26 -9.96 -25.00 -10.91
C VAL A 26 -10.57 -24.67 -12.28
N GLN A 27 -9.99 -25.20 -13.36
CA GLN A 27 -10.50 -25.00 -14.72
C GLN A 27 -11.92 -25.57 -14.89
N GLY A 28 -12.20 -26.76 -14.33
CA GLY A 28 -13.54 -27.36 -14.35
C GLY A 28 -14.57 -26.56 -13.56
N LEU A 29 -14.18 -26.00 -12.41
CA LEU A 29 -15.04 -25.11 -11.62
C LEU A 29 -15.38 -23.84 -12.41
N ILE A 30 -14.37 -23.18 -13.00
CA ILE A 30 -14.56 -21.96 -13.80
C ILE A 30 -15.45 -22.23 -15.02
N ALA A 31 -15.21 -23.34 -15.74
CA ALA A 31 -16.01 -23.72 -16.90
C ALA A 31 -17.48 -23.90 -16.56
N ARG A 32 -17.77 -24.55 -15.41
CA ARG A 32 -19.13 -24.76 -14.92
C ARG A 32 -19.80 -23.44 -14.52
N GLU A 33 -19.07 -22.59 -13.82
CA GLU A 33 -19.61 -21.32 -13.30
C GLU A 33 -19.91 -20.33 -14.42
N LEU A 34 -18.96 -20.16 -15.35
CA LEU A 34 -19.08 -19.21 -16.47
C LEU A 34 -19.89 -19.75 -17.65
N ARG A 35 -20.31 -21.02 -17.62
CA ARG A 35 -21.08 -21.70 -18.68
C ARG A 35 -20.45 -21.58 -20.08
N ILE A 36 -19.12 -21.53 -20.15
CA ILE A 36 -18.38 -21.42 -21.40
C ILE A 36 -18.08 -22.80 -21.99
N ARG A 37 -18.25 -22.95 -23.31
CA ARG A 37 -18.03 -24.23 -24.01
C ARG A 37 -16.57 -24.67 -24.01
N THR A 38 -15.65 -23.71 -24.11
CA THR A 38 -14.21 -23.97 -24.10
C THR A 38 -13.54 -23.10 -23.06
N CYS A 39 -13.06 -23.71 -21.99
CA CYS A 39 -12.28 -23.01 -20.97
C CYS A 39 -10.80 -22.99 -21.37
N PRO A 40 -10.13 -21.83 -21.40
CA PRO A 40 -8.71 -21.73 -21.76
C PRO A 40 -7.83 -22.47 -20.75
N ARG A 41 -6.63 -22.88 -21.18
CA ARG A 41 -5.62 -23.46 -20.28
C ARG A 41 -5.17 -22.43 -19.26
N LEU A 42 -5.28 -22.79 -17.98
CA LEU A 42 -4.91 -21.91 -16.89
C LEU A 42 -3.42 -22.08 -16.54
N THR A 43 -2.69 -20.97 -16.43
CA THR A 43 -1.31 -20.94 -15.93
C THR A 43 -1.20 -20.00 -14.74
N PHE A 44 -0.40 -20.40 -13.75
CA PHE A 44 -0.17 -19.64 -12.53
C PHE A 44 1.25 -19.06 -12.53
N HIS A 45 1.35 -17.78 -12.20
CA HIS A 45 2.59 -17.03 -12.12
C HIS A 45 2.67 -16.35 -10.75
N LEU A 46 3.85 -16.36 -10.12
CA LEU A 46 4.05 -15.60 -8.88
C LEU A 46 4.09 -14.12 -9.19
N ASP A 47 3.37 -13.34 -8.40
CA ASP A 47 3.40 -11.89 -8.50
C ASP A 47 4.54 -11.32 -7.65
N ALA A 48 5.53 -10.71 -8.31
CA ALA A 48 6.66 -10.04 -7.65
C ALA A 48 6.37 -8.56 -7.35
N SER A 49 5.24 -8.02 -7.81
CA SER A 49 4.93 -6.59 -7.69
C SER A 49 4.78 -6.13 -6.24
N ILE A 50 4.23 -6.97 -5.36
CA ILE A 50 4.06 -6.63 -3.94
C ILE A 50 5.40 -6.41 -3.26
N LYS A 51 6.37 -7.32 -3.45
CA LYS A 51 7.71 -7.19 -2.85
C LYS A 51 8.41 -5.91 -3.34
N LYS A 52 8.29 -5.62 -4.65
CA LYS A 52 8.84 -4.41 -5.25
C LYS A 52 8.14 -3.14 -4.73
N GLY A 53 6.83 -3.20 -4.50
CA GLY A 53 6.06 -2.09 -3.95
C GLY A 53 6.50 -1.73 -2.53
N GLU A 54 6.69 -2.73 -1.67
CA GLU A 54 7.22 -2.53 -0.31
C GLU A 54 8.63 -1.92 -0.34
N GLU A 55 9.51 -2.42 -1.20
CA GLU A 55 10.86 -1.87 -1.37
C GLU A 55 10.83 -0.43 -1.86
N THR A 56 9.97 -0.12 -2.83
CA THR A 56 9.81 1.24 -3.35
C THR A 56 9.30 2.19 -2.27
N LEU A 57 8.31 1.77 -1.48
CA LEU A 57 7.78 2.57 -0.38
C LEU A 57 8.85 2.85 0.68
N ARG A 58 9.65 1.85 1.05
CA ARG A 58 10.78 2.01 1.98
C ARG A 58 11.82 3.01 1.45
N LEU A 59 12.14 2.96 0.15
CA LEU A 59 13.06 3.91 -0.47
C LEU A 59 12.51 5.34 -0.43
N ILE A 60 11.22 5.52 -0.72
CA ILE A 60 10.56 6.83 -0.64
C ILE A 60 10.63 7.37 0.80
N GLU A 61 10.30 6.55 1.79
CA GLU A 61 10.34 6.94 3.20
C GLU A 61 11.76 7.33 3.64
N GLN A 62 12.78 6.61 3.18
CA GLN A 62 14.18 6.91 3.46
C GLN A 62 14.58 8.28 2.90
N VAL A 63 14.30 8.53 1.61
CA VAL A 63 14.62 9.81 0.95
C VAL A 63 13.89 10.97 1.62
N MET A 64 12.60 10.82 1.93
CA MET A 64 11.83 11.85 2.65
C MET A 64 12.37 12.12 4.05
N ALA A 65 12.91 11.11 4.73
CA ALA A 65 13.52 11.28 6.05
C ALA A 65 14.89 11.97 5.99
N GLU A 66 15.63 11.81 4.89
CA GLU A 66 16.87 12.53 4.61
C GLU A 66 16.57 14.00 4.27
N ASP A 67 15.63 14.26 3.35
CA ASP A 67 15.20 15.63 2.98
C ASP A 67 14.70 16.45 4.18
N ARG A 68 13.97 15.82 5.11
CA ARG A 68 13.52 16.48 6.35
C ARG A 68 14.64 16.81 7.32
N ARG A 69 15.77 16.09 7.29
CA ARG A 69 16.94 16.39 8.13
C ARG A 69 17.75 17.54 7.56
N ASP A 70 17.82 17.64 6.24
CA ASP A 70 18.59 18.68 5.54
C ASP A 70 17.79 19.97 5.29
N SER A 71 16.46 19.94 5.40
CA SER A 71 15.64 21.15 5.39
C SER A 71 15.70 21.88 6.73
N PRO A 72 15.89 23.22 6.73
CA PRO A 72 15.75 24.01 7.95
C PRO A 72 14.34 23.83 8.52
N PRO A 73 14.17 23.81 9.86
CA PRO A 73 12.85 23.69 10.46
C PRO A 73 11.93 24.78 9.90
N PRO A 74 10.65 24.46 9.62
CA PRO A 74 9.72 25.47 9.17
C PRO A 74 9.70 26.62 10.18
N PRO A 75 9.59 27.87 9.72
CA PRO A 75 9.51 29.01 10.62
C PRO A 75 8.36 28.76 11.60
N GLN A 76 8.69 28.76 12.89
CA GLN A 76 7.67 28.76 13.94
C GLN A 76 6.96 30.10 13.80
N ASP A 77 5.71 30.07 13.35
CA ASP A 77 4.86 31.26 13.31
C ASP A 77 4.56 31.64 14.77
N GLU A 78 5.45 32.44 15.36
CA GLU A 78 5.21 33.12 16.62
C GLU A 78 4.17 34.23 16.37
N GLY A 79 2.90 33.86 16.42
CA GLY A 79 1.83 34.79 16.10
C GLY A 79 0.50 34.40 16.73
N SER A 80 0.36 34.60 18.04
CA SER A 80 -0.85 35.21 18.64
C SER A 80 -0.61 35.46 20.12
N ALA A 81 0.04 36.59 20.43
CA ALA A 81 -0.23 37.28 21.67
C ALA A 81 -1.67 37.80 21.57
N GLU A 82 -2.62 37.03 22.11
CA GLU A 82 -3.95 37.52 22.45
C GLU A 82 -3.80 38.51 23.61
N GLU A 83 -3.52 39.78 23.30
CA GLU A 83 -3.82 40.87 24.21
C GLU A 83 -5.29 41.28 24.02
N GLY A 84 -6.14 40.77 24.90
CA GLY A 84 -7.38 41.43 25.30
C GLY A 84 -7.46 41.45 26.83
N PRO A 85 -8.17 42.38 27.48
CA PRO A 85 -9.02 43.45 26.92
C PRO A 85 -8.59 44.86 27.38
N THR A 86 -8.60 45.85 26.49
CA THR A 86 -8.68 47.26 26.94
C THR A 86 -10.11 47.55 27.31
N GLY A 87 -10.42 47.45 28.60
CA GLY A 87 -11.67 47.94 29.17
C GLY A 87 -11.77 49.44 28.95
N THR A 88 -12.69 49.85 28.08
CA THR A 88 -13.17 51.23 28.03
C THR A 88 -14.20 51.41 29.13
N ASP A 89 -13.77 51.87 30.29
CA ASP A 89 -14.63 52.56 31.24
C ASP A 89 -14.00 53.95 31.46
N ASP A 90 -14.44 54.92 30.64
CA ASP A 90 -14.30 56.34 30.97
C ASP A 90 -15.71 56.89 31.18
N GLU A 91 -15.89 57.45 32.38
CA GLU A 91 -17.13 57.83 33.01
C GLU A 91 -17.45 59.32 32.76
N SER A 92 -18.74 59.63 32.66
CA SER A 92 -19.38 60.91 33.02
C SER A 92 -19.32 62.12 32.07
N GLY A 93 -20.52 62.58 31.70
CA GLY A 93 -20.83 63.87 31.06
C GLY A 93 -22.30 64.02 30.72
#